data_AF-C5L8S2-F1
#
_entry.id   AF-C5L8S2-F1
#
_cell.length_a   1.000
_cell.length_b   1.000
_cell.length_c   1.000
_cell.angle_alpha   90.00
_cell.angle_beta   90.00
_cell.angle_gamma   90.00
#
_symmetry.space_group_name_H-M   'P 1'
#
loop_
_entity.id
_entity.type
_entity.pdbx_description
1 polymer ?
#
loop_
_entity_poly.entity_id
_entity_poly.type
_entity_poly.pdbx_seq_one_letter_code
_entity_poly.pdbx_strand_id
1 'polypeptide(L)' 'MPRGSYGYMSGTSMSTPTTAGVAALLATLGLKGQDITDIIINSRTTGIPNEFNLSDIGEVDTLKAVQMALKQVISFAA' A
#
# COMPACT_ATOMS: atom_id res chain seq x y z
N MET A 1 0.26 -25.97 -6.45
CA MET A 1 0.80 -25.78 -7.82
C MET A 1 2.27 -25.36 -7.74
N PRO A 2 3.22 -26.27 -7.95
CA PRO A 2 4.59 -25.98 -8.38
C PRO A 2 4.76 -26.35 -9.88
N ARG A 3 5.88 -25.94 -10.51
CA ARG A 3 6.27 -26.09 -11.95
C ARG A 3 5.95 -24.89 -12.88
N GLY A 4 6.07 -23.66 -12.38
CA GLY A 4 5.97 -22.45 -13.23
C GLY A 4 4.57 -22.14 -13.77
N SER A 5 3.53 -22.73 -13.17
CA SER A 5 2.13 -22.51 -13.56
C SER A 5 1.49 -21.38 -12.75
N TYR A 6 0.56 -20.66 -13.36
CA TYR A 6 -0.31 -19.69 -12.69
C TYR A 6 -1.65 -20.32 -12.33
N GLY A 7 -2.27 -19.83 -11.26
CA GLY A 7 -3.58 -20.27 -10.83
C GLY A 7 -4.31 -19.15 -10.08
N TYR A 8 -5.63 -19.22 -10.10
CA TYR A 8 -6.47 -18.36 -9.27
C TYR A 8 -6.42 -18.82 -7.81
N MET A 9 -6.28 -17.87 -6.89
CA MET A 9 -6.30 -18.09 -5.45
C MET A 9 -7.02 -16.94 -4.75
N SER A 10 -7.65 -17.22 -3.62
CA SER A 10 -8.27 -16.22 -2.75
C SER A 10 -7.79 -16.38 -1.31
N GLY A 11 -7.90 -15.30 -0.53
CA GLY A 11 -7.49 -15.26 0.87
C GLY A 11 -6.62 -14.05 1.18
N THR A 12 -6.57 -13.66 2.45
CA THR A 12 -5.76 -12.52 2.92
C THR A 12 -4.28 -12.71 2.62
N SER A 13 -3.80 -13.96 2.51
CA SER A 13 -2.45 -14.30 2.04
C SER A 13 -2.12 -13.79 0.63
N MET A 14 -3.11 -13.41 -0.19
CA MET A 14 -2.90 -12.78 -1.51
C MET A 14 -2.95 -11.24 -1.42
N SER A 15 -3.68 -10.70 -0.44
CA SER A 15 -3.71 -9.26 -0.15
C SER A 15 -2.41 -8.80 0.52
N THR A 16 -1.89 -9.55 1.50
CA THR A 16 -0.64 -9.23 2.21
C THR A 16 0.55 -8.97 1.27
N PRO A 17 0.88 -9.85 0.30
CA PRO A 17 1.99 -9.60 -0.63
C PRO A 17 1.74 -8.39 -1.55
N THR A 18 0.47 -8.05 -1.84
CA THR A 18 0.14 -6.83 -2.58
C THR A 18 0.53 -5.60 -1.79
N THR A 19 0.10 -5.50 -0.53
CA THR A 19 0.47 -4.37 0.36
C THR A 19 1.98 -4.32 0.62
N ALA A 20 2.64 -5.48 0.80
CA ALA A 20 4.09 -5.54 0.96
C ALA A 20 4.84 -5.06 -0.30
N GLY A 21 4.34 -5.38 -1.49
CA GLY A 21 4.88 -4.87 -2.76
C GLY A 21 4.78 -3.34 -2.87
N VAL A 22 3.66 -2.75 -2.41
CA VAL A 22 3.52 -1.29 -2.33
C VAL A 22 4.51 -0.70 -1.34
N ALA A 23 4.66 -1.28 -0.15
CA ALA A 23 5.65 -0.84 0.83
C ALA A 23 7.08 -0.88 0.27
N ALA A 24 7.44 -1.94 -0.46
CA ALA A 24 8.74 -2.06 -1.13
C ALA A 24 8.92 -0.97 -2.20
N LEU A 25 7.91 -0.70 -3.02
CA LEU A 25 7.94 0.39 -3.99
C LEU A 25 8.18 1.75 -3.31
N LEU A 26 7.45 2.06 -2.24
CA LEU A 26 7.63 3.31 -1.49
C LEU A 26 9.04 3.42 -0.88
N ALA A 27 9.60 2.31 -0.39
CA ALA A 27 10.97 2.26 0.11
C ALA A 27 11.99 2.59 -0.99
N THR A 28 11.79 2.13 -2.23
CA THR A 28 12.67 2.48 -3.37
C THR A 28 12.62 3.96 -3.74
N LEU A 29 11.55 4.68 -3.37
CA LEU A 29 11.43 6.13 -3.54
C LEU A 29 12.13 6.92 -2.42
N GLY A 30 12.71 6.23 -1.43
CA GLY A 30 13.49 6.84 -0.35
C GLY A 30 12.75 6.99 0.98
N LEU A 31 11.50 6.53 1.08
CA LEU A 31 10.76 6.52 2.34
C LEU A 31 11.27 5.45 3.30
N LYS A 32 11.11 5.68 4.59
CA LYS A 32 11.61 4.78 5.64
C LYS A 32 10.62 4.67 6.80
N GLY A 33 10.59 3.50 7.43
CA GLY A 33 9.88 3.28 8.69
C GLY A 33 8.42 3.73 8.64
N GLN A 34 8.03 4.59 9.58
CA GLN A 34 6.65 5.03 9.75
C GLN A 34 6.10 5.81 8.54
N ASP A 35 6.94 6.51 7.77
CA ASP A 35 6.49 7.23 6.57
C ASP A 35 5.81 6.29 5.55
N ILE A 36 6.33 5.07 5.40
CA ILE A 36 5.74 4.07 4.50
C ILE A 36 4.35 3.67 4.99
N THR A 37 4.22 3.41 6.29
CA THR A 37 2.95 3.03 6.93
C THR A 37 1.92 4.16 6.78
N ASP A 38 2.32 5.40 7.06
CA ASP A 38 1.44 6.55 7.02
C ASP A 38 0.96 6.82 5.59
N ILE A 39 1.81 6.68 4.58
CA ILE A 39 1.39 6.82 3.19
C ILE A 39 0.42 5.71 2.77
N ILE A 40 0.70 4.46 3.13
CA ILE A 40 -0.19 3.32 2.82
C ILE A 40 -1.57 3.53 3.45
N ILE A 41 -1.60 3.96 4.70
CA ILE A 41 -2.84 4.26 5.41
C ILE A 41 -3.54 5.43 4.71
N ASN A 42 -2.87 6.56 4.50
CA ASN A 42 -3.51 7.78 3.96
C ASN A 42 -3.88 7.71 2.47
N SER A 43 -3.27 6.80 1.71
CA SER A 43 -3.64 6.57 0.31
C SER A 43 -4.94 5.80 0.15
N ARG A 44 -5.44 5.14 1.21
CA ARG A 44 -6.61 4.25 1.15
C ARG A 44 -7.86 4.87 0.49
N THR A 45 -8.65 4.04 -0.18
CA THR A 45 -9.98 4.38 -0.70
C THR A 45 -11.05 4.11 0.36
N THR A 46 -12.16 4.86 0.33
CA THR A 46 -13.28 4.68 1.28
C THR A 46 -14.28 3.61 0.83
N GLY A 47 -13.90 2.72 -0.10
CA GLY A 47 -14.83 1.83 -0.79
C GLY A 47 -15.30 0.60 -0.02
N ILE A 48 -14.80 0.37 1.21
CA ILE A 48 -15.09 -0.84 1.98
C ILE A 48 -16.09 -0.53 3.11
N PRO A 49 -17.14 -1.35 3.30
CA PRO A 49 -18.00 -1.28 4.47
C PRO A 49 -17.19 -1.34 5.78
N ASN A 50 -17.46 -0.40 6.69
CA ASN A 50 -16.74 -0.25 7.96
C ASN A 50 -17.65 -0.60 9.15
N GLU A 51 -18.04 -1.86 9.26
CA GLU A 51 -18.97 -2.33 10.32
C GLU A 51 -18.40 -2.14 11.73
N PHE A 52 -17.08 -2.04 11.86
CA PHE A 52 -16.37 -1.89 13.13
C PHE A 52 -15.96 -0.44 13.45
N ASN A 53 -16.38 0.53 12.63
CA ASN A 53 -16.05 1.96 12.78
C ASN A 53 -14.54 2.23 12.96
N LEU A 54 -13.69 1.50 12.23
CA LEU A 54 -12.24 1.66 12.26
C LEU A 54 -11.83 2.91 11.48
N SER A 55 -10.90 3.69 12.03
CA SER A 55 -10.39 4.90 11.39
C SER A 55 -9.65 4.61 10.08
N ASP A 56 -8.95 3.48 10.00
CA ASP A 56 -7.93 3.22 8.98
C ASP A 56 -8.28 2.10 8.00
N ILE A 57 -9.58 1.88 7.78
CA ILE A 57 -10.06 0.91 6.79
C ILE A 57 -10.12 1.49 5.38
N GLY A 58 -9.76 0.68 4.39
CA GLY A 58 -9.86 1.03 2.99
C GLY A 58 -8.99 0.13 2.12
N GLU A 59 -9.18 0.20 0.80
CA GLU A 59 -8.31 -0.50 -0.14
C GLU A 59 -7.07 0.36 -0.40
N VAL A 60 -5.91 -0.27 -0.50
CA VAL A 60 -4.67 0.45 -0.84
C VAL A 60 -4.80 1.03 -2.26
N ASP A 61 -4.61 2.34 -2.38
CA ASP A 61 -4.44 2.99 -3.68
C ASP A 61 -2.94 3.22 -3.91
N THR A 62 -2.36 2.37 -4.74
CA THR A 62 -0.92 2.41 -5.05
C THR A 62 -0.53 3.69 -5.80
N LEU A 63 -1.40 4.18 -6.70
CA LEU A 63 -1.10 5.39 -7.47
C LEU A 63 -1.06 6.61 -6.55
N LYS A 64 -2.09 6.76 -5.70
CA LYS A 64 -2.15 7.84 -4.72
C LYS A 64 -0.98 7.75 -3.72
N ALA A 65 -0.61 6.54 -3.29
CA ALA A 65 0.55 6.33 -2.42
C ALA A 65 1.86 6.86 -3.04
N VAL A 66 2.12 6.52 -4.32
CA VAL A 66 3.31 6.99 -5.04
C VAL A 66 3.29 8.51 -5.21
N GLN A 67 2.15 9.10 -5.56
CA GLN A 67 2.01 10.55 -5.69
C GLN A 67 2.29 11.27 -4.37
N MET A 68 1.84 10.73 -3.24
CA MET A 68 2.13 11.27 -1.92
C MET A 68 3.62 11.14 -1.58
N ALA A 69 4.24 9.99 -1.87
CA ALA A 69 5.65 9.76 -1.61
C ALA A 69 6.54 10.74 -2.38
N LEU A 70 6.27 10.93 -3.67
CA LEU A 70 7.02 11.88 -4.50
C LEU A 70 6.89 13.31 -3.98
N LYS A 71 5.70 13.74 -3.55
CA LYS A 71 5.52 15.07 -2.94
C LYS A 71 6.33 15.24 -1.67
N GLN A 72 6.32 14.23 -0.79
CA GLN A 72 7.09 14.25 0.47
C GLN A 72 8.59 14.33 0.20
N VAL A 73 9.12 13.46 -0.68
CA VAL A 73 10.55 13.42 -1.01
C VAL A 73 11.02 14.72 -1.67
N ILE A 74 10.25 15.28 -2.60
CA ILE A 74 10.59 16.55 -3.25
C ILE A 74 10.58 17.71 -2.24
N SER A 75 9.63 17.72 -1.29
CA SER A 75 9.55 18.75 -0.25
C SER A 75 10.77 18.78 0.69
N PHE A 76 11.52 17.69 0.82
CA PHE A 76 12.75 17.64 1.61
C PHE A 76 14.02 17.94 0.80
N ALA A 77 13.91 17.98 -0.53
CA ALA A 77 15.04 18.26 -1.43
C ALA A 77 15.12 19.73 -1.87
N ALA A 78 14.09 20.53 -1.57
CA ALA A 78 14.02 21.97 -1.82
C ALA A 78 14.39 22.76 -0.56
#